data_AF-A0A7W7MRD8-F1
#
_entry.id   AF-A0A7W7MRD8-F1
#
_cell.length_a   1.000
_cell.length_b   1.000
_cell.length_c   1.000
_cell.angle_alpha   90.00
_cell.angle_beta   90.00
_cell.angle_gamma   90.00
#
_symmetry.space_group_name_H-M   'P 1'
#
loop_
_entity.id
_entity.type
_entity.pdbx_description
1 polymer ?
#
loop_
_entity_poly.entity_id
_entity_poly.type
_entity_poly.pdbx_seq_one_letter_code
_entity_poly.pdbx_strand_id
1 'polypeptide(L)'
;MRTVDLDAGLGDAADHDAFEAALTGAVGAGAPGERALLAALAATSDEERFCGLVAALGEADGPDGSAVLGDIALRPGMSAAVRLCALIALAKRAGVAATDVYARALADPDDEVRGDALLALASAGDDRAQPAVLAELRRRLEVRSRIPLFDMDERALSFQSKILSAVCYLGRHAAGDEARQRAVTGVVRPRWDRLYGAEQRWLTTYWPACDPARPAAFNQLDPTWLADWVSWPLFNALFEW
;
A
#
# COMPACT_ATOMS: atom_id res chain seq x y z
N MET A 1 -22.34 -3.30 32.83
CA MET A 1 -21.16 -3.26 31.95
C MET A 1 -20.23 -4.38 32.39
N ARG A 2 -20.11 -5.46 31.61
CA ARG A 2 -19.06 -6.46 31.84
C ARG A 2 -17.75 -5.82 31.37
N THR A 3 -16.80 -5.63 32.29
CA THR A 3 -15.40 -5.39 31.93
C THR A 3 -14.92 -6.65 31.21
N VAL A 4 -14.73 -6.55 29.89
CA VAL A 4 -14.03 -7.59 29.12
C VAL A 4 -12.59 -7.54 29.59
N ASP A 5 -12.09 -8.66 30.11
CA ASP A 5 -10.67 -8.83 30.41
C ASP A 5 -9.93 -8.93 29.07
N LEU A 6 -9.40 -7.81 28.62
CA LEU A 6 -8.78 -7.67 27.29
C LEU A 6 -7.50 -8.51 27.19
N ASP A 7 -6.79 -8.74 28.30
CA ASP A 7 -5.50 -9.42 28.31
C ASP A 7 -5.68 -10.94 28.18
N ALA A 8 -6.65 -11.52 28.90
CA ALA A 8 -6.93 -12.96 28.85
C ALA A 8 -7.44 -13.44 27.48
N GLY A 9 -8.21 -12.60 26.77
CA GLY A 9 -8.79 -12.96 25.47
C GLY A 9 -7.78 -12.95 24.31
N LEU A 10 -6.75 -12.11 24.38
CA LEU A 10 -5.78 -11.96 23.28
C LEU A 10 -4.65 -13.01 23.34
N GLY A 11 -4.24 -13.41 24.55
CA GLY A 11 -3.20 -14.42 24.76
C GLY A 11 -3.73 -15.86 24.79
N ASP A 12 -4.84 -16.09 25.51
CA ASP A 12 -5.29 -17.44 25.90
C ASP A 12 -6.63 -17.84 25.25
N ALA A 13 -7.06 -17.17 24.18
CA ALA A 13 -8.30 -17.52 23.48
C ALA A 13 -8.33 -19.01 23.08
N ALA A 14 -9.39 -19.68 23.52
CA ALA A 14 -9.60 -21.12 23.35
C ALA A 14 -9.84 -21.55 21.90
N ASP A 15 -10.34 -20.64 21.06
CA ASP A 15 -10.61 -20.85 19.65
C ASP A 15 -10.50 -19.54 18.84
N HIS A 16 -10.66 -19.63 17.51
CA HIS A 16 -10.56 -18.50 16.60
C HIS A 16 -11.65 -17.45 16.86
N ASP A 17 -12.89 -17.86 17.13
CA ASP A 17 -14.02 -16.94 17.38
C ASP A 17 -13.79 -16.12 18.66
N ALA A 18 -13.26 -16.75 19.71
CA ALA A 18 -12.91 -16.07 20.96
C ALA A 18 -11.78 -15.05 20.75
N PHE A 19 -10.80 -15.39 19.90
CA PHE A 19 -9.71 -14.48 19.54
C PHE A 19 -10.20 -13.27 18.75
N GLU A 20 -11.02 -13.47 17.71
CA GLU A 20 -11.63 -12.39 16.91
C GLU A 20 -12.52 -11.47 17.76
N ALA A 21 -13.29 -12.04 18.69
CA ALA A 21 -14.07 -11.26 19.64
C ALA A 21 -13.18 -10.41 20.57
N ALA A 22 -12.04 -10.94 21.00
CA ALA A 22 -11.06 -10.21 21.82
C ALA A 22 -10.40 -9.08 21.04
N LEU A 23 -10.01 -9.30 19.77
CA LEU A 23 -9.50 -8.25 18.88
C LEU A 23 -10.50 -7.12 18.73
N THR A 24 -11.77 -7.46 18.44
CA THR A 24 -12.86 -6.48 18.30
C THR A 24 -13.06 -5.68 19.60
N GLY A 25 -13.04 -6.36 20.75
CA GLY A 25 -13.15 -5.72 22.06
C GLY A 25 -11.99 -4.76 22.34
N ALA A 26 -10.77 -5.12 21.96
CA ALA A 26 -9.60 -4.27 22.11
C ALA A 26 -9.66 -3.04 21.18
N VAL A 27 -10.03 -3.20 19.91
CA VAL A 27 -10.19 -2.07 18.96
C VAL A 27 -11.19 -1.04 19.52
N GLY A 28 -12.34 -1.49 20.02
CA GLY A 28 -13.36 -0.62 20.59
C GLY A 28 -13.01 0.05 21.93
N ALA A 29 -11.92 -0.37 22.58
CA ALA A 29 -11.52 0.14 23.89
C ALA A 29 -10.57 1.35 23.83
N GLY A 30 -10.13 1.77 22.64
CA GLY A 30 -9.20 2.90 22.45
C GLY A 30 -7.82 2.63 23.06
N ALA A 31 -7.18 3.65 23.66
CA ALA A 31 -5.80 3.53 24.14
C ALA A 31 -5.54 2.36 25.14
N PRO A 32 -6.45 2.00 26.07
CA PRO A 32 -6.34 0.76 26.83
C PRO A 32 -6.30 -0.51 25.97
N GLY A 33 -7.12 -0.58 24.93
CA GLY A 33 -7.12 -1.70 23.99
C GLY A 33 -5.88 -1.76 23.12
N GLU A 34 -5.36 -0.62 22.66
CA GLU A 34 -4.04 -0.56 22.02
C GLU A 34 -2.96 -1.17 22.92
N ARG A 35 -2.91 -0.80 24.21
CA ARG A 35 -1.93 -1.36 25.14
C ARG A 35 -2.04 -2.89 25.27
N ALA A 36 -3.27 -3.42 25.31
CA ALA A 36 -3.50 -4.86 25.36
C ALA A 36 -3.03 -5.56 24.06
N LEU A 37 -3.32 -4.98 22.89
CA LEU A 37 -2.84 -5.48 21.60
C LEU A 37 -1.32 -5.49 21.52
N LEU A 38 -0.66 -4.42 21.98
CA LEU A 38 0.80 -4.32 22.02
C LEU A 38 1.43 -5.35 22.96
N ALA A 39 0.82 -5.58 24.13
CA ALA A 39 1.27 -6.62 25.06
C ALA A 39 1.15 -8.03 24.44
N ALA A 40 0.02 -8.32 23.79
CA ALA A 40 -0.21 -9.58 23.10
C ALA A 40 0.75 -9.80 21.93
N LEU A 41 1.05 -8.76 21.14
CA LEU A 41 2.05 -8.81 20.07
C LEU A 41 3.45 -9.16 20.58
N ALA A 42 3.83 -8.65 21.74
CA ALA A 42 5.12 -8.94 22.34
C ALA A 42 5.22 -10.37 22.90
N ALA A 43 4.08 -10.98 23.24
CA ALA A 43 4.02 -12.31 23.85
C ALA A 43 3.79 -13.44 22.85
N THR A 44 3.20 -13.18 21.68
CA THR A 44 2.87 -14.22 20.71
C THR A 44 4.07 -14.62 19.84
N SER A 45 4.18 -15.92 19.55
CA SER A 45 5.06 -16.47 18.51
C SER A 45 4.28 -17.10 17.36
N ASP A 46 2.95 -17.08 17.42
CA ASP A 46 2.06 -17.60 16.39
C ASP A 46 1.88 -16.52 15.31
N GLU A 47 2.34 -16.80 14.09
CA GLU A 47 2.33 -15.87 12.97
C GLU A 47 0.91 -15.49 12.52
N GLU A 48 -0.05 -16.42 12.60
CA GLU A 48 -1.44 -16.17 12.21
C GLU A 48 -2.08 -15.19 13.21
N ARG A 49 -1.90 -15.45 14.52
CA ARG A 49 -2.32 -14.53 15.57
C ARG A 49 -1.58 -13.20 15.50
N PHE A 50 -0.30 -13.22 15.15
CA PHE A 50 0.50 -12.00 14.99
C PHE A 50 -0.10 -11.09 13.92
N CYS A 51 -0.46 -11.62 12.75
CA CYS A 51 -1.13 -10.87 11.69
C CYS A 51 -2.48 -10.32 12.15
N GLY A 52 -3.31 -11.10 12.86
CA GLY A 52 -4.58 -10.64 13.41
C GLY A 52 -4.41 -9.46 14.38
N LEU A 53 -3.41 -9.53 15.27
CA LEU A 53 -3.07 -8.45 16.20
C LEU A 53 -2.54 -7.20 15.49
N VAL A 54 -1.70 -7.36 14.47
CA VAL A 54 -1.19 -6.25 13.63
C VAL A 54 -2.35 -5.56 12.90
N ALA A 55 -3.27 -6.33 12.33
CA ALA A 55 -4.45 -5.80 11.65
C ALA A 55 -5.35 -5.02 12.63
N ALA A 56 -5.63 -5.59 13.80
CA ALA A 56 -6.40 -4.92 14.85
C ALA A 56 -5.71 -3.64 15.35
N LEU A 57 -4.38 -3.63 15.46
CA LEU A 57 -3.62 -2.43 15.80
C LEU A 57 -3.72 -1.35 14.70
N GLY A 58 -3.94 -1.72 13.43
CA GLY A 58 -4.24 -0.77 12.37
C GLY A 58 -5.58 -0.04 12.54
N GLU A 59 -6.55 -0.67 13.22
CA GLU A 59 -7.90 -0.13 13.44
C GLU A 59 -8.08 0.51 14.83
N ALA A 60 -7.23 0.14 15.80
CA ALA A 60 -7.33 0.63 17.18
C ALA A 60 -6.83 2.07 17.34
N ASP A 61 -7.47 2.85 18.22
CA ASP A 61 -7.00 4.19 18.57
C ASP A 61 -5.95 4.17 19.69
N GLY A 62 -4.87 4.94 19.52
CA GLY A 62 -3.87 5.17 20.57
C GLY A 62 -2.60 5.86 20.07
N PRO A 63 -1.69 6.25 20.98
CA PRO A 63 -0.48 6.99 20.60
C PRO A 63 0.63 6.13 19.98
N ASP A 64 0.71 4.83 20.31
CA ASP A 64 1.96 4.07 20.10
C ASP A 64 1.89 3.13 18.88
N GLY A 65 0.70 2.74 18.44
CA GLY A 65 0.51 1.73 17.42
C GLY A 65 1.17 2.06 16.09
N SER A 66 1.13 3.32 15.64
CA SER A 66 1.74 3.73 14.37
C SER A 66 3.27 3.53 14.37
N ALA A 67 3.93 3.80 15.49
CA ALA A 67 5.38 3.61 15.60
C ALA A 67 5.74 2.12 15.59
N VAL A 68 4.97 1.30 16.31
CA VAL A 68 5.18 -0.16 16.36
C VAL A 68 4.94 -0.80 15.00
N LEU A 69 3.86 -0.43 14.30
CA LEU A 69 3.58 -0.91 12.95
C LEU A 69 4.70 -0.52 11.97
N GLY A 70 5.22 0.71 12.06
CA GLY A 70 6.34 1.16 11.24
C GLY A 70 7.63 0.37 11.49
N ASP A 71 7.91 0.02 12.75
CA ASP A 71 9.04 -0.85 13.07
C ASP A 71 8.85 -2.26 12.52
N ILE A 72 7.69 -2.88 12.71
CA ILE A 72 7.37 -4.22 12.17
C ILE A 72 7.51 -4.24 10.65
N ALA A 73 6.98 -3.24 9.96
CA ALA A 73 7.01 -3.13 8.50
C ALA A 73 8.43 -3.09 7.92
N LEU A 74 9.42 -2.60 8.68
CA LEU A 74 10.81 -2.45 8.23
C LEU A 74 11.77 -3.44 8.89
N ARG A 75 11.30 -4.26 9.84
CA ARG A 75 12.16 -5.10 10.68
C ARG A 75 12.77 -6.26 9.85
N PRO A 76 14.10 -6.31 9.71
CA PRO A 76 14.76 -7.47 9.13
C PRO A 76 14.52 -8.70 10.01
N GLY A 77 14.09 -9.83 9.43
CA GLY A 77 13.82 -11.08 10.14
C GLY A 77 12.35 -11.38 10.38
N MET A 78 11.44 -10.42 10.18
CA MET A 78 10.01 -10.72 10.04
C MET A 78 9.74 -11.39 8.69
N SER A 79 8.70 -12.22 8.58
CA SER A 79 8.29 -12.77 7.28
C SER A 79 7.77 -11.66 6.36
N ALA A 80 7.78 -11.88 5.05
CA ALA A 80 7.21 -10.92 4.11
C ALA A 80 5.71 -10.66 4.39
N ALA A 81 4.96 -11.71 4.75
CA ALA A 81 3.55 -11.62 5.10
C ALA A 81 3.30 -10.68 6.30
N VAL A 82 4.11 -10.79 7.36
CA VAL A 82 4.01 -9.92 8.53
C VAL A 82 4.35 -8.46 8.18
N ARG A 83 5.41 -8.22 7.39
CA ARG A 83 5.78 -6.87 6.95
C ARG A 83 4.69 -6.24 6.07
N LEU A 84 4.09 -7.02 5.17
CA LEU A 84 2.94 -6.62 4.35
C LEU A 84 1.74 -6.21 5.21
N CYS A 85 1.35 -7.08 6.16
CA CYS A 85 0.25 -6.81 7.07
C CYS A 85 0.46 -5.49 7.84
N ALA A 86 1.69 -5.25 8.33
CA ALA A 86 2.03 -4.04 9.05
C ALA A 86 2.01 -2.78 8.17
N LEU A 87 2.44 -2.86 6.90
CA LEU A 87 2.33 -1.74 5.95
C LEU A 87 0.87 -1.35 5.69
N ILE A 88 -0.01 -2.34 5.49
CA ILE A 88 -1.44 -2.09 5.26
C ILE A 88 -2.09 -1.48 6.51
N ALA A 89 -1.84 -2.07 7.68
CA ALA A 89 -2.33 -1.56 8.95
C ALA A 89 -1.85 -0.12 9.20
N LEU A 90 -0.58 0.17 8.91
CA LEU A 90 -0.03 1.52 9.03
C LEU A 90 -0.65 2.51 8.04
N ALA A 91 -0.91 2.09 6.80
CA ALA A 91 -1.58 2.89 5.78
C ALA A 91 -2.97 3.34 6.23
N LYS A 92 -3.75 2.43 6.80
CA LYS A 92 -5.08 2.75 7.36
C LYS A 92 -4.99 3.69 8.55
N ARG A 93 -4.07 3.42 9.47
CA ARG A 93 -3.95 4.13 10.75
C ARG A 93 -3.35 5.54 10.62
N ALA A 94 -2.26 5.65 9.86
CA ALA A 94 -1.40 6.83 9.88
C ALA A 94 -1.42 7.62 8.57
N GLY A 95 -1.90 7.02 7.46
CA GLY A 95 -1.95 7.67 6.15
C GLY A 95 -0.63 8.35 5.80
N VAL A 96 -0.68 9.66 5.51
CA VAL A 96 0.47 10.50 5.15
C VAL A 96 1.54 10.61 6.24
N ALA A 97 1.20 10.42 7.51
CA ALA A 97 2.19 10.54 8.59
C ALA A 97 3.29 9.46 8.48
N ALA A 98 3.01 8.35 7.82
CA ALA A 98 3.92 7.23 7.65
C ALA A 98 4.59 7.14 6.27
N THR A 99 4.53 8.20 5.44
CA THR A 99 5.18 8.24 4.11
C THR A 99 6.65 7.83 4.13
N ASP A 100 7.42 8.24 5.14
CA ASP A 100 8.84 7.90 5.24
C ASP A 100 9.06 6.39 5.45
N VAL A 101 8.12 5.70 6.10
CA VAL A 101 8.14 4.24 6.27
C VAL A 101 7.87 3.57 4.92
N TYR A 102 6.82 3.98 4.21
CA TYR A 102 6.50 3.40 2.90
C TYR A 102 7.64 3.63 1.89
N ALA A 103 8.24 4.83 1.89
CA ALA A 103 9.38 5.14 1.03
C ALA A 103 10.58 4.23 1.29
N ARG A 104 10.87 3.89 2.57
CA ARG A 104 11.91 2.93 2.94
C ARG A 104 11.56 1.51 2.51
N ALA A 105 10.29 1.12 2.62
CA ALA A 105 9.81 -0.20 2.20
C ALA A 105 9.94 -0.45 0.69
N LEU A 106 10.12 0.58 -0.15
CA LEU A 106 10.48 0.42 -1.56
C LEU A 106 11.85 -0.23 -1.78
N ALA A 107 12.71 -0.28 -0.74
CA ALA A 107 13.98 -0.99 -0.76
C ALA A 107 13.91 -2.39 -0.14
N ASP A 108 12.72 -2.88 0.24
CA ASP A 108 12.55 -4.21 0.81
C ASP A 108 13.00 -5.29 -0.19
N PRO A 109 13.64 -6.41 0.25
CA PRO A 109 14.04 -7.49 -0.65
C PRO A 109 12.87 -8.20 -1.33
N ASP A 110 11.68 -8.22 -0.73
CA ASP A 110 10.49 -8.88 -1.24
C ASP A 110 9.71 -7.99 -2.24
N ASP A 111 9.28 -8.54 -3.39
CA ASP A 111 8.59 -7.74 -4.42
C ASP A 111 7.17 -7.33 -4.05
N GLU A 112 6.47 -8.17 -3.28
CA GLU A 112 5.13 -7.87 -2.82
C GLU A 112 5.19 -6.73 -1.80
N VAL A 113 6.15 -6.77 -0.86
CA VAL A 113 6.34 -5.69 0.14
C VAL A 113 6.60 -4.35 -0.57
N ARG A 114 7.48 -4.33 -1.57
CA ARG A 114 7.70 -3.11 -2.39
C ARG A 114 6.43 -2.69 -3.13
N GLY A 115 5.62 -3.65 -3.57
CA GLY A 115 4.39 -3.40 -4.31
C GLY A 115 3.32 -2.72 -3.44
N ASP A 116 3.17 -3.18 -2.22
CA ASP A 116 2.22 -2.59 -1.26
C ASP A 116 2.72 -1.28 -0.67
N ALA A 117 4.04 -1.10 -0.56
CA ALA A 117 4.62 0.20 -0.25
C ALA A 117 4.28 1.26 -1.33
N LEU A 118 4.33 0.89 -2.61
CA LEU A 118 3.88 1.77 -3.71
C LEU A 118 2.40 2.10 -3.60
N LEU A 119 1.58 1.11 -3.28
CA LEU A 119 0.15 1.27 -3.12
C LEU A 119 -0.16 2.22 -1.95
N ALA A 120 0.46 2.02 -0.79
CA ALA A 120 0.34 2.88 0.39
C ALA A 120 0.77 4.33 0.08
N LEU A 121 1.88 4.54 -0.64
CA LEU A 121 2.32 5.87 -1.08
C LEU A 121 1.32 6.53 -2.03
N ALA A 122 0.86 5.78 -3.02
CA ALA A 122 -0.10 6.25 -4.01
C ALA A 122 -1.45 6.58 -3.38
N SER A 123 -1.87 5.87 -2.33
CA SER A 123 -3.07 6.21 -1.55
C SER A 123 -2.86 7.39 -0.61
N ALA A 124 -1.74 7.44 0.11
CA ALA A 124 -1.44 8.54 1.05
C ALA A 124 -1.30 9.88 0.33
N GLY A 125 -0.63 9.91 -0.83
CA GLY A 125 -0.56 11.11 -1.67
C GLY A 125 0.36 12.22 -1.19
N ASP A 126 1.40 11.86 -0.43
CA ASP A 126 2.43 12.77 0.04
C ASP A 126 3.66 12.72 -0.89
N ASP A 127 4.15 13.88 -1.33
CA ASP A 127 5.21 14.01 -2.36
C ASP A 127 6.63 13.67 -1.86
N ARG A 128 6.84 13.38 -0.56
CA ARG A 128 8.18 13.13 0.00
C ARG A 128 8.90 11.92 -0.61
N ALA A 129 8.16 10.98 -1.20
CA ALA A 129 8.71 9.75 -1.77
C ALA A 129 9.01 9.81 -3.28
N GLN A 130 8.89 10.97 -3.93
CA GLN A 130 9.05 11.11 -5.39
C GLN A 130 10.32 10.45 -5.95
N PRO A 131 11.53 10.67 -5.41
CA PRO A 131 12.73 10.06 -5.97
C PRO A 131 12.73 8.53 -5.83
N ALA A 132 12.21 8.03 -4.70
CA ALA A 132 12.16 6.60 -4.41
C ALA A 132 11.14 5.88 -5.31
N VAL A 133 9.96 6.46 -5.52
CA VAL A 133 8.94 5.88 -6.42
C VAL A 133 9.41 5.88 -7.88
N LEU A 134 10.09 6.93 -8.34
CA LEU A 134 10.64 6.97 -9.70
C LEU A 134 11.73 5.90 -9.91
N ALA A 135 12.59 5.69 -8.90
CA ALA A 135 13.60 4.65 -8.94
C ALA A 135 12.98 3.25 -8.98
N GLU A 136 11.95 3.00 -8.18
CA GLU A 136 11.24 1.72 -8.15
C GLU A 136 10.48 1.44 -9.46
N LEU A 137 9.82 2.45 -10.04
CA LEU A 137 9.19 2.35 -11.36
C LEU A 137 10.19 1.87 -12.42
N ARG A 138 11.39 2.50 -12.44
CA ARG A 138 12.45 2.10 -13.36
C ARG A 138 12.88 0.66 -13.12
N ARG A 139 13.15 0.28 -11.86
CA ARG A 139 13.58 -1.08 -11.49
C ARG A 139 12.56 -2.12 -11.95
N ARG A 140 11.28 -1.92 -11.65
CA ARG A 140 10.19 -2.85 -12.02
C ARG A 140 10.11 -3.03 -13.53
N LEU A 141 10.17 -1.96 -14.32
CA LEU A 141 10.13 -2.06 -15.77
C LEU A 141 11.38 -2.74 -16.36
N GLU A 142 12.53 -2.66 -15.70
CA GLU A 142 13.77 -3.32 -16.14
C GLU A 142 13.75 -4.83 -15.93
N VAL A 143 13.26 -5.29 -14.78
CA VAL A 143 13.22 -6.73 -14.43
C VAL A 143 12.03 -7.46 -15.03
N ARG A 144 10.99 -6.75 -15.48
CA ARG A 144 9.74 -7.35 -15.97
C ARG A 144 9.95 -8.13 -17.26
N SER A 145 9.43 -9.37 -17.28
CA SER A 145 9.41 -10.21 -18.48
C SER A 145 8.48 -9.63 -19.55
N ARG A 146 8.84 -9.82 -20.82
CA ARG A 146 8.09 -9.34 -21.99
C ARG A 146 6.85 -10.15 -22.32
N ILE A 147 6.56 -11.22 -21.58
CA ILE A 147 5.45 -12.13 -21.88
C ILE A 147 4.17 -11.55 -21.26
N PRO A 148 3.19 -11.10 -22.05
CA PRO A 148 1.89 -10.69 -21.51
C PRO A 148 1.13 -11.97 -21.17
N LEU A 149 0.80 -12.17 -19.90
CA LEU A 149 0.19 -13.43 -19.51
C LEU A 149 -1.32 -13.48 -19.82
N PHE A 150 -2.05 -12.35 -19.83
CA PHE A 150 -3.50 -12.36 -20.07
C PHE A 150 -4.03 -10.92 -20.33
N ASP A 151 -5.17 -10.82 -21.02
CA ASP A 151 -5.91 -9.56 -21.14
C ASP A 151 -6.72 -9.35 -19.84
N MET A 152 -6.39 -8.30 -19.08
CA MET A 152 -7.09 -7.93 -17.85
C MET A 152 -8.05 -6.78 -18.13
N ASP A 153 -9.23 -6.81 -17.52
CA ASP A 153 -10.11 -5.64 -17.48
C ASP A 153 -9.51 -4.51 -16.62
N GLU A 154 -9.99 -3.27 -16.80
CA GLU A 154 -9.44 -2.09 -16.10
C GLU A 154 -9.59 -2.16 -14.58
N ARG A 155 -10.56 -2.92 -14.07
CA ARG A 155 -10.79 -3.11 -12.65
C ARG A 155 -9.77 -4.09 -12.06
N ALA A 156 -9.54 -5.22 -12.71
CA ALA A 156 -8.47 -6.16 -12.36
C ALA A 156 -7.08 -5.50 -12.45
N LEU A 157 -6.90 -4.60 -13.42
CA LEU A 157 -5.68 -3.81 -13.59
C LEU A 157 -5.38 -2.90 -12.39
N SER A 158 -6.40 -2.25 -11.81
CA SER A 158 -6.21 -1.37 -10.63
C SER A 158 -5.82 -2.13 -9.37
N PHE A 159 -6.24 -3.40 -9.25
CA PHE A 159 -5.80 -4.26 -8.16
C PHE A 159 -4.37 -4.77 -8.32
N GLN A 160 -3.92 -5.06 -9.55
CA GLN A 160 -2.71 -5.86 -9.77
C GLN A 160 -1.52 -5.06 -10.30
N SER A 161 -1.73 -3.89 -10.91
CA SER A 161 -0.62 -3.15 -11.51
C SER A 161 0.13 -2.29 -10.50
N LYS A 162 1.22 -2.84 -9.96
CA LYS A 162 2.19 -2.08 -9.17
C LYS A 162 2.88 -0.98 -10.01
N ILE A 163 2.96 -1.14 -11.33
CA ILE A 163 3.44 -0.09 -12.25
C ILE A 163 2.49 1.09 -12.25
N LEU A 164 1.19 0.86 -12.41
CA LEU A 164 0.22 1.96 -12.40
C LEU A 164 0.10 2.59 -11.03
N SER A 165 0.28 1.85 -9.93
CA SER A 165 0.39 2.45 -8.59
C SER A 165 1.52 3.50 -8.53
N ALA A 166 2.71 3.15 -9.04
CA ALA A 166 3.84 4.08 -9.13
C ALA A 166 3.56 5.25 -10.07
N VAL A 167 2.98 5.00 -11.25
CA VAL A 167 2.64 6.06 -12.22
C VAL A 167 1.57 6.99 -11.68
N CYS A 168 0.54 6.50 -10.99
CA CYS A 168 -0.51 7.31 -10.40
C CYS A 168 0.04 8.22 -9.30
N TYR A 169 0.90 7.68 -8.41
CA TYR A 169 1.62 8.49 -7.44
C TYR A 169 2.42 9.61 -8.13
N LEU A 170 3.28 9.25 -9.09
CA LEU A 170 4.14 10.23 -9.77
C LEU A 170 3.33 11.24 -10.59
N GLY A 171 2.24 10.80 -11.21
CA GLY A 171 1.35 11.62 -12.01
C GLY A 171 0.62 12.67 -11.19
N ARG A 172 0.12 12.29 -10.01
CA ARG A 172 -0.50 13.23 -9.06
C ARG A 172 0.44 14.39 -8.74
N HIS A 173 1.72 14.10 -8.60
CA HIS A 173 2.75 15.08 -8.23
C HIS A 173 3.52 15.68 -9.42
N ALA A 174 3.17 15.30 -10.65
CA ALA A 174 3.73 15.85 -11.88
C ALA A 174 2.76 16.79 -12.60
N ALA A 175 1.51 16.90 -12.15
CA ALA A 175 0.54 17.83 -12.70
C ALA A 175 1.06 19.29 -12.60
N GLY A 176 1.25 19.93 -13.75
CA GLY A 176 1.81 21.29 -13.83
C GLY A 176 3.34 21.40 -13.70
N ASP A 177 4.07 20.29 -13.53
CA ASP A 177 5.54 20.27 -13.49
C ASP A 177 6.10 19.48 -14.68
N GLU A 178 6.55 20.20 -15.72
CA GLU A 178 7.11 19.59 -16.92
C GLU A 178 8.35 18.73 -16.65
N ALA A 179 9.20 19.11 -15.69
CA ALA A 179 10.42 18.37 -15.41
C ALA A 179 10.09 17.01 -14.81
N ARG A 180 9.12 16.96 -13.89
CA ARG A 180 8.60 15.71 -13.33
C ARG A 180 7.88 14.87 -14.38
N GLN A 181 7.06 15.47 -15.24
CA GLN A 181 6.41 14.73 -16.34
C GLN A 181 7.43 14.13 -17.31
N ARG A 182 8.48 14.87 -17.66
CA ARG A 182 9.60 14.37 -18.48
C ARG A 182 10.35 13.24 -17.79
N ALA A 183 10.53 13.29 -16.48
CA ALA A 183 11.19 12.22 -15.73
C ALA A 183 10.39 10.91 -15.79
N VAL A 184 9.06 10.97 -15.60
CA VAL A 184 8.19 9.78 -15.69
C VAL A 184 8.15 9.24 -17.12
N THR A 185 7.85 10.10 -18.10
CA THR A 185 7.76 9.69 -19.51
C THR A 185 9.10 9.17 -20.05
N GLY A 186 10.23 9.72 -19.61
CA GLY A 186 11.56 9.23 -19.95
C GLY A 186 11.89 7.84 -19.39
N VAL A 187 11.20 7.40 -18.33
CA VAL A 187 11.30 6.03 -17.82
C VAL A 187 10.35 5.09 -18.57
N VAL A 188 9.11 5.52 -18.78
CA VAL A 188 8.02 4.68 -19.33
C VAL A 188 8.14 4.50 -20.84
N ARG A 189 8.28 5.58 -21.63
CA ARG A 189 8.27 5.51 -23.12
C ARG A 189 9.28 4.51 -23.68
N PRO A 190 10.56 4.49 -23.24
CA PRO A 190 11.56 3.56 -23.80
C PRO A 190 11.33 2.09 -23.40
N ARG A 191 10.46 1.85 -22.42
CA ARG A 191 10.14 0.51 -21.86
C ARG A 191 8.68 0.15 -22.12
N TRP A 192 8.05 0.76 -23.11
CA TRP A 192 6.64 0.54 -23.44
C TRP A 192 6.31 -0.94 -23.71
N ASP A 193 7.24 -1.66 -24.35
CA ASP A 193 7.15 -3.10 -24.62
C ASP A 193 7.20 -3.99 -23.35
N ARG A 194 7.50 -3.40 -22.19
CA ARG A 194 7.50 -4.09 -20.88
C ARG A 194 6.17 -3.97 -20.15
N LEU A 195 5.29 -3.09 -20.60
CA LEU A 195 3.96 -2.91 -20.04
C LEU A 195 3.00 -3.97 -20.56
N TYR A 196 2.06 -4.42 -19.74
CA TYR A 196 0.95 -5.24 -20.21
C TYR A 196 0.02 -4.43 -21.11
N GLY A 197 -0.69 -5.10 -22.02
CA GLY A 197 -1.60 -4.44 -22.95
C GLY A 197 -2.64 -3.54 -22.26
N ALA A 198 -3.15 -3.97 -21.11
CA ALA A 198 -4.05 -3.17 -20.29
C ALA A 198 -3.39 -1.90 -19.71
N GLU A 199 -2.13 -1.97 -19.26
CA GLU A 199 -1.38 -0.80 -18.79
C GLU A 199 -1.09 0.17 -19.95
N GLN A 200 -0.75 -0.36 -21.13
CA GLN A 200 -0.56 0.44 -22.34
C GLN A 200 -1.85 1.18 -22.72
N ARG A 201 -2.99 0.48 -22.77
CA ARG A 201 -4.30 1.10 -23.04
C ARG A 201 -4.63 2.19 -22.04
N TRP A 202 -4.44 1.91 -20.75
CA TRP A 202 -4.67 2.88 -19.69
C TRP A 202 -3.79 4.12 -19.88
N LEU A 203 -2.49 3.95 -20.12
CA LEU A 203 -1.57 5.07 -20.34
C LEU A 203 -1.89 5.84 -21.63
N THR A 204 -2.28 5.17 -22.70
CA THR A 204 -2.70 5.83 -23.94
C THR A 204 -3.97 6.67 -23.74
N THR A 205 -4.85 6.29 -22.82
CA THR A 205 -6.06 7.05 -22.50
C THR A 205 -5.76 8.21 -21.54
N TYR A 206 -5.09 7.93 -20.42
CA TYR A 206 -5.02 8.86 -19.29
C TYR A 206 -3.69 9.63 -19.19
N TRP A 207 -2.61 9.11 -19.78
CA TRP A 207 -1.34 9.81 -19.89
C TRP A 207 -0.66 9.60 -21.26
N PRO A 208 -1.25 10.08 -22.37
CA PRO A 208 -0.77 9.84 -23.73
C PRO A 208 0.70 10.20 -23.98
N ALA A 209 1.26 11.12 -23.19
CA ALA A 209 2.68 11.44 -23.22
C ALA A 209 3.60 10.23 -22.92
N CYS A 210 3.08 9.16 -22.31
CA CYS A 210 3.81 7.91 -22.10
C CYS A 210 3.82 6.98 -23.31
N ASP A 211 2.91 7.17 -24.28
CA ASP A 211 2.76 6.32 -25.46
C ASP A 211 3.78 6.73 -26.55
N PRO A 212 4.72 5.85 -26.96
CA PRO A 212 5.73 6.16 -27.96
C PRO A 212 5.15 6.48 -29.35
N ALA A 213 3.95 6.00 -29.68
CA ALA A 213 3.27 6.28 -30.94
C ALA A 213 2.57 7.66 -30.96
N ARG A 214 2.44 8.31 -29.80
CA ARG A 214 1.86 9.66 -29.67
C ARG A 214 2.98 10.70 -29.55
N PRO A 215 2.75 11.94 -30.02
CA PRO A 215 3.62 13.06 -29.69
C PRO A 215 3.76 13.18 -28.17
N ALA A 216 4.95 13.57 -27.70
CA ALA A 216 5.16 13.92 -26.30
C ALA A 216 4.50 15.27 -26.00
N ALA A 217 3.17 15.32 -26.06
CA ALA A 217 2.38 16.46 -25.63
C ALA A 217 2.07 16.31 -24.13
N PHE A 218 2.25 17.40 -23.37
CA PHE A 218 1.94 17.41 -21.95
C PHE A 218 0.43 17.52 -21.77
N ASN A 219 -0.18 16.47 -21.24
CA ASN A 219 -1.60 16.49 -20.92
C ASN A 219 -1.80 17.00 -19.49
N GLN A 220 -2.94 17.65 -19.25
CA GLN A 220 -3.41 17.87 -17.89
C GLN A 220 -3.81 16.52 -17.30
N LEU A 221 -2.98 16.01 -16.40
CA LEU A 221 -3.35 14.92 -15.51
C LEU A 221 -4.39 15.46 -14.53
N ASP A 222 -5.46 14.71 -14.28
CA ASP A 222 -6.37 14.98 -13.18
C ASP A 222 -5.87 14.26 -11.91
N PRO A 223 -5.28 14.98 -10.93
CA PRO A 223 -4.72 14.38 -9.73
C PRO A 223 -5.79 13.72 -8.85
N THR A 224 -7.04 14.20 -8.95
CA THR A 224 -8.19 13.71 -8.17
C THR A 224 -8.59 12.33 -8.66
N TRP A 225 -8.75 12.19 -9.98
CA TRP A 225 -9.07 10.90 -10.59
C TRP A 225 -7.97 9.85 -10.35
N LEU A 226 -6.69 10.25 -10.41
CA LEU A 226 -5.56 9.37 -10.08
C LEU A 226 -5.57 8.95 -8.61
N ALA A 227 -6.10 9.78 -7.71
CA ALA A 227 -6.30 9.41 -6.31
C ALA A 227 -7.44 8.43 -6.15
N ASP A 228 -8.58 8.72 -6.74
CA ASP A 228 -9.75 7.86 -6.67
C ASP A 228 -9.46 6.48 -7.26
N TRP A 229 -8.79 6.40 -8.42
CA TRP A 229 -8.47 5.14 -9.07
C TRP A 229 -7.59 4.22 -8.20
N VAL A 230 -6.66 4.77 -7.43
CA VAL A 230 -5.76 4.00 -6.54
C VAL A 230 -6.37 3.74 -5.16
N SER A 231 -7.23 4.64 -4.65
CA SER A 231 -7.84 4.51 -3.32
C SER A 231 -9.11 3.65 -3.33
N TRP A 232 -9.78 3.52 -4.49
CA TRP A 232 -11.01 2.75 -4.66
C TRP A 232 -10.99 1.32 -4.10
N PRO A 233 -9.88 0.54 -4.20
CA PRO A 233 -9.86 -0.82 -3.70
C PRO A 233 -9.39 -0.99 -2.24
N LEU A 234 -8.73 -0.01 -1.63
CA LEU A 234 -8.15 -0.15 -0.28
C LEU A 234 -9.00 0.47 0.84
N PHE A 235 -9.80 1.50 0.53
CA PHE A 235 -10.43 2.36 1.56
C PHE A 235 -11.94 2.51 1.46
N ASN A 236 -12.58 1.96 0.42
CA ASN A 236 -14.04 1.97 0.33
C ASN A 236 -14.64 0.71 0.96
N ALA A 237 -15.64 0.91 1.82
CA ALA A 237 -16.46 -0.17 2.34
C ALA A 237 -17.06 -0.99 1.18
N LEU A 238 -17.01 -2.31 1.30
CA LEU A 238 -17.58 -3.26 0.36
C LEU A 238 -19.06 -2.93 0.05
N PHE A 239 -19.33 -2.51 -1.19
CA PHE A 239 -20.64 -2.49 -1.88
C PHE A 239 -21.83 -1.78 -1.21
N GLU A 240 -22.36 -0.77 -1.90
CA GLU A 240 -23.82 -0.62 -2.04
C GLU A 240 -24.19 -1.14 -3.44
N TRP A 241 -25.15 -2.06 -3.50
CA TRP A 241 -25.70 -2.67 -4.73
C TRP A 241 -26.83 -1.81 -5.29
#